data_AF-A0A6G5QFN1-F1
#
_entry.id   AF-A0A6G5QFN1-F1
#
_cell.length_a   1.000
_cell.length_b   1.000
_cell.length_c   1.000
_cell.angle_alpha   90.00
_cell.angle_beta   90.00
_cell.angle_gamma   90.00
#
_symmetry.space_group_name_H-M   'P 1'
#
loop_
_entity.id
_entity.type
_entity.pdbx_description
1 polymer ?
#
loop_
_entity_poly.entity_id
_entity_poly.type
_entity_poly.pdbx_seq_one_letter_code
_entity_poly.pdbx_strand_id
1 'polypeptide(L)'
;MSLENLNKTCLEILKEQKRVIIAMSGLGGSGKSTLGKQIRKNGFGSFKPYQIAVIDDDVMSLNLFFIRPKIKFKNEDGCIDDLKPFFRFLPPFIKLVFYINKDLNRLSKADILVFVSTDEATRKARLNKREKDINKIEKLLETKTNTDIKYKYRIDFML
;
A
#
# COMPACT_ATOMS: atom_id res chain seq x y z
N MET A 1 8.20 14.41 -2.32
CA MET A 1 9.21 13.52 -1.72
C MET A 1 9.20 12.22 -2.52
N SER A 2 10.35 11.72 -3.00
CA SER A 2 10.42 10.76 -4.12
C SER A 2 10.56 9.28 -3.69
N LEU A 3 10.38 8.36 -4.64
CA LEU A 3 10.64 6.92 -4.48
C LEU A 3 12.08 6.62 -4.03
N GLU A 4 13.01 7.55 -4.24
CA GLU A 4 14.40 7.42 -3.83
C GLU A 4 14.54 7.40 -2.30
N ASN A 5 13.83 8.28 -1.59
CA ASN A 5 13.84 8.30 -0.13
C ASN A 5 13.25 7.00 0.43
N LEU A 6 12.13 6.54 -0.15
CA LEU A 6 11.57 5.24 0.22
C LEU A 6 12.57 4.11 0.00
N ASN A 7 13.32 4.11 -1.11
CA ASN A 7 14.34 3.12 -1.38
C ASN A 7 15.45 3.14 -0.32
N LYS A 8 15.99 4.33 0.01
CA LYS A 8 17.03 4.48 1.04
C LYS A 8 16.55 3.97 2.40
N THR A 9 15.35 4.38 2.83
CA THR A 9 14.77 3.93 4.11
C THR A 9 14.56 2.42 4.14
N CYS A 10 14.05 1.82 3.04
CA CYS A 10 13.90 0.36 2.95
C CYS A 10 15.24 -0.36 3.08
N LEU A 11 16.29 0.11 2.40
CA LEU A 11 17.62 -0.49 2.49
C LEU A 11 18.20 -0.40 3.90
N GLU A 12 18.00 0.72 4.60
CA GLU A 12 18.46 0.87 5.98
C GLU A 12 17.79 -0.13 6.93
N ILE A 13 16.46 -0.22 6.87
CA ILE A 13 15.70 -1.15 7.71
C ILE A 13 16.09 -2.60 7.42
N LEU A 14 16.35 -2.95 6.14
CA LEU A 14 16.72 -4.32 5.76
C LEU A 14 18.08 -4.78 6.27
N LYS A 15 18.92 -3.89 6.80
CA LYS A 15 20.15 -4.28 7.51
C LYS A 15 19.85 -5.01 8.81
N GLU A 16 18.71 -4.71 9.45
CA GLU A 16 18.35 -5.22 10.78
C GLU A 16 17.23 -6.26 10.74
N GLN A 17 16.40 -6.27 9.69
CA GLN A 17 15.26 -7.18 9.57
C GLN A 17 15.11 -7.77 8.16
N LYS A 18 14.51 -8.96 8.08
CA LYS A 18 14.38 -9.70 6.81
C LYS A 18 13.45 -9.05 5.79
N ARG A 19 12.44 -8.30 6.27
CA ARG A 19 11.39 -7.69 5.45
C ARG A 19 10.99 -6.33 6.00
N VAL A 20 10.52 -5.44 5.14
CA VAL A 20 9.96 -4.13 5.49
C VAL A 20 8.46 -4.15 5.25
N ILE A 21 7.69 -3.70 6.23
CA ILE A 21 6.25 -3.48 6.11
C ILE A 21 6.00 -2.01 5.80
N ILE A 22 5.49 -1.74 4.62
CA ILE A 22 5.14 -0.39 4.15
C ILE A 22 3.62 -0.27 4.11
N ALA A 23 3.06 0.58 4.97
CA ALA A 23 1.65 0.93 4.92
C ALA A 23 1.46 2.11 3.96
N MET A 24 0.58 1.98 2.97
CA MET A 24 0.24 3.01 1.99
C MET A 24 -1.21 3.47 2.20
N SER A 25 -1.38 4.70 2.68
CA SER A 25 -2.69 5.33 2.90
C SER A 25 -2.85 6.63 2.11
N GLY A 26 -4.04 7.22 2.15
CA GLY A 26 -4.45 8.37 1.35
C GLY A 26 -5.91 8.28 0.91
N LEU A 27 -6.48 9.41 0.49
CA LEU A 27 -7.90 9.54 0.15
C LEU A 27 -8.33 8.78 -1.11
N GLY A 28 -9.62 8.50 -1.26
CA GLY A 28 -10.19 7.97 -2.50
C GLY A 28 -9.77 8.83 -3.71
N GLY A 29 -9.32 8.20 -4.80
CA GLY A 29 -8.82 8.92 -5.98
C GLY A 29 -7.37 9.40 -5.91
N SER A 30 -6.66 9.22 -4.78
CA SER A 30 -5.29 9.70 -4.64
C SER A 30 -4.23 8.93 -5.44
N GLY A 31 -4.55 7.75 -5.97
CA GLY A 31 -3.63 6.98 -6.83
C GLY A 31 -2.85 5.85 -6.15
N LYS A 32 -3.10 5.57 -4.85
CA LYS A 32 -2.43 4.49 -4.09
C LYS A 32 -2.38 3.14 -4.81
N SER A 33 -3.54 2.60 -5.22
CA SER A 33 -3.61 1.29 -5.88
C SER A 33 -2.89 1.30 -7.24
N THR A 34 -2.89 2.43 -7.94
CA THR A 34 -2.12 2.62 -9.18
C THR A 34 -0.62 2.56 -8.90
N LEU A 35 -0.14 3.32 -7.91
CA LEU A 35 1.26 3.33 -7.50
C LEU A 35 1.71 1.94 -7.02
N GLY A 36 0.92 1.28 -6.18
CA GLY A 36 1.19 -0.08 -5.72
C GLY A 36 1.27 -1.10 -6.87
N LYS A 37 0.36 -0.99 -7.84
CA LYS A 37 0.40 -1.84 -9.04
C LYS A 37 1.65 -1.59 -9.89
N GLN A 38 2.07 -0.33 -10.04
CA GLN A 38 3.30 0.04 -10.75
C GLN A 38 4.53 -0.53 -10.04
N ILE A 39 4.64 -0.32 -8.73
CA ILE A 39 5.72 -0.86 -7.88
C ILE A 39 5.79 -2.39 -7.99
N ARG A 40 4.65 -3.09 -7.90
CA ARG A 40 4.61 -4.56 -8.04
C ARG A 40 5.05 -5.05 -9.42
N LYS A 41 4.66 -4.33 -10.48
CA LYS A 41 4.93 -4.75 -11.86
C LYS A 41 6.38 -4.51 -12.24
N ASN A 42 6.91 -3.35 -11.86
CA ASN A 42 8.18 -2.83 -12.36
C ASN A 42 9.32 -2.94 -11.33
N GLY A 43 9.00 -3.19 -10.06
CA GLY A 43 9.93 -2.93 -8.97
C GLY A 43 10.07 -1.42 -8.73
N PHE A 44 10.98 -1.06 -7.85
CA PHE A 44 11.46 0.32 -7.71
C PHE A 44 12.83 0.31 -7.02
N GLY A 45 13.65 1.33 -7.32
CA GLY A 45 14.99 1.46 -6.76
C GLY A 45 15.80 0.17 -6.92
N SER A 46 16.29 -0.36 -5.81
CA SER A 46 17.11 -1.58 -5.77
C SER A 46 16.29 -2.87 -5.76
N PHE A 47 14.95 -2.80 -5.68
CA PHE A 47 14.07 -3.95 -5.49
C PHE A 47 13.42 -4.40 -6.80
N LYS A 48 13.66 -5.66 -7.16
CA LYS A 48 13.05 -6.30 -8.33
C LYS A 48 11.59 -6.69 -8.02
N PRO A 49 10.74 -6.83 -9.07
CA PRO A 49 9.33 -7.19 -8.89
C PRO A 49 9.07 -8.41 -8.02
N TYR A 50 9.88 -9.47 -8.14
CA TYR A 50 9.72 -10.71 -7.37
C TYR A 50 10.06 -10.58 -5.89
N GLN A 51 10.66 -9.46 -5.46
CA GLN A 51 10.99 -9.18 -4.07
C GLN A 51 9.88 -8.39 -3.36
N ILE A 52 8.78 -8.09 -4.05
CA ILE A 52 7.72 -7.21 -3.58
C ILE A 52 6.38 -7.96 -3.54
N ALA A 53 5.71 -7.88 -2.40
CA ALA A 53 4.31 -8.25 -2.24
C ALA A 53 3.46 -6.98 -2.09
N VAL A 54 2.28 -6.97 -2.69
CA VAL A 54 1.28 -5.91 -2.50
C VAL A 54 -0.02 -6.53 -2.02
N ILE A 55 -0.46 -6.13 -0.84
CA ILE A 55 -1.75 -6.47 -0.25
C ILE A 55 -2.65 -5.24 -0.44
N ASP A 56 -3.60 -5.33 -1.37
CA ASP A 56 -4.61 -4.31 -1.60
C ASP A 56 -5.90 -4.80 -0.94
N ASP A 57 -6.23 -4.21 0.21
CA ASP A 57 -7.33 -4.62 1.08
C ASP A 57 -7.22 -6.11 1.48
N ASP A 58 -8.10 -6.97 0.94
CA ASP A 58 -8.13 -8.42 1.20
C ASP A 58 -7.30 -9.26 0.22
N VAL A 59 -6.59 -8.64 -0.72
CA VAL A 59 -5.93 -9.36 -1.81
C VAL A 59 -4.44 -9.11 -1.84
N MET A 60 -3.67 -10.15 -1.52
CA MET A 60 -2.23 -10.17 -1.79
C MET A 60 -1.96 -10.57 -3.24
N SER A 61 -1.19 -9.75 -3.93
CA SER A 61 -0.66 -10.00 -5.26
C SER A 61 0.86 -10.12 -5.22
N LEU A 62 1.38 -11.20 -5.82
CA LEU A 62 2.81 -11.43 -5.99
C LEU A 62 3.19 -11.41 -7.47
N ASN A 63 4.47 -11.17 -7.77
CA ASN A 63 5.02 -11.24 -9.12
C ASN A 63 6.22 -12.19 -9.15
N LEU A 64 5.96 -13.50 -9.03
CA LEU A 64 6.99 -14.54 -8.88
C LEU A 64 7.43 -15.04 -10.27
N PHE A 65 8.32 -14.29 -10.92
CA PHE A 65 8.85 -14.63 -12.25
C PHE A 65 7.71 -14.79 -13.29
N PHE A 66 7.44 -16.02 -13.74
CA PHE A 66 6.43 -16.35 -14.75
C PHE A 66 5.01 -16.45 -14.18
N ILE A 67 4.85 -16.56 -12.86
CA ILE A 67 3.54 -16.68 -12.20
C ILE A 67 3.18 -15.43 -11.39
N ARG A 68 1.91 -15.08 -11.37
CA ARG A 68 1.38 -13.90 -10.67
C ARG A 68 0.23 -14.29 -9.74
N PRO A 69 0.50 -15.04 -8.67
CA PRO A 69 -0.56 -15.53 -7.80
C PRO A 69 -1.26 -14.37 -7.10
N LYS A 70 -2.56 -14.54 -6.90
CA LYS A 70 -3.40 -13.67 -6.09
C LYS A 70 -4.00 -14.52 -4.97
N ILE A 71 -3.80 -14.08 -3.74
CA ILE A 71 -4.28 -14.77 -2.55
C ILE A 71 -5.24 -13.83 -1.84
N LYS A 72 -6.45 -14.31 -1.54
CA LYS A 72 -7.50 -13.50 -0.93
C LYS A 72 -7.81 -14.01 0.48
N PHE A 73 -7.72 -13.12 1.47
CA PHE A 73 -8.18 -13.35 2.82
C PHE A 73 -8.99 -12.16 3.27
N LYS A 74 -10.28 -12.40 3.50
CA LYS A 74 -11.14 -11.42 4.15
C LYS A 74 -10.67 -11.23 5.58
N ASN A 75 -10.58 -9.99 6.00
CA ASN A 75 -10.54 -9.69 7.41
C ASN A 75 -11.96 -9.74 7.98
N GLU A 76 -12.09 -10.10 9.25
CA GLU A 76 -13.31 -9.79 10.00
C GLU A 76 -13.33 -8.27 10.23
N ASP A 77 -14.48 -7.64 10.01
CA ASP A 77 -14.58 -6.17 9.96
C ASP A 77 -13.98 -5.52 11.22
N GLY A 78 -12.94 -4.71 11.01
CA GLY A 78 -12.30 -3.91 12.07
C GLY A 78 -11.29 -4.65 12.96
N CYS A 79 -10.97 -5.92 12.69
CA CYS A 79 -9.98 -6.65 13.47
C CYS A 79 -8.54 -6.31 13.05
N ILE A 80 -7.68 -5.94 14.01
CA ILE A 80 -6.25 -5.79 13.77
C ILE A 80 -5.61 -7.18 13.80
N ASP A 81 -5.24 -7.71 12.63
CA ASP A 81 -4.66 -9.04 12.47
C ASP A 81 -3.17 -9.02 12.08
N ASP A 82 -2.60 -7.82 11.93
CA ASP A 82 -1.28 -7.56 11.38
C ASP A 82 -1.04 -8.34 10.07
N LEU A 83 -2.01 -8.28 9.15
CA LEU A 83 -1.97 -8.92 7.83
C LEU A 83 -1.89 -10.46 7.86
N LYS A 84 -2.27 -11.10 8.98
CA LYS A 84 -2.44 -12.56 8.99
C LYS A 84 -3.64 -12.94 8.10
N PRO A 85 -3.59 -14.08 7.39
CA PRO A 85 -2.51 -15.05 7.33
C PRO A 85 -1.52 -14.83 6.17
N PHE A 86 -1.52 -13.68 5.48
CA PHE A 86 -0.73 -13.46 4.25
C PHE A 86 0.75 -13.82 4.39
N PHE A 87 1.37 -13.49 5.53
CA PHE A 87 2.79 -13.76 5.77
C PHE A 87 3.18 -15.25 5.64
N ARG A 88 2.24 -16.18 5.86
CA ARG A 88 2.48 -17.63 5.69
C ARG A 88 2.74 -18.02 4.24
N PHE A 89 2.29 -17.18 3.29
CA PHE A 89 2.39 -17.43 1.86
C PHE A 89 3.48 -16.59 1.19
N LEU A 90 4.29 -15.85 1.95
CA LEU A 90 5.38 -15.05 1.39
C LEU A 90 6.66 -15.87 1.25
N PRO A 91 7.19 -16.01 0.01
CA PRO A 91 8.50 -16.62 -0.19
C PRO A 91 9.62 -15.87 0.56
N PRO A 92 10.74 -16.55 0.87
CA PRO A 92 11.86 -15.96 1.64
C PRO A 92 12.55 -14.79 0.93
N PHE A 93 12.48 -14.72 -0.40
CA PHE A 93 13.06 -13.65 -1.20
C PHE A 93 12.21 -12.37 -1.26
N ILE A 94 10.96 -12.39 -0.78
CA ILE A 94 10.17 -11.18 -0.61
C ILE A 94 10.81 -10.33 0.49
N LYS A 95 11.20 -9.12 0.14
CA LYS A 95 11.82 -8.12 1.04
C LYS A 95 10.85 -7.04 1.44
N LEU A 96 9.93 -6.67 0.56
CA LEU A 96 9.00 -5.56 0.80
C LEU A 96 7.56 -6.05 0.75
N VAL A 97 6.76 -5.62 1.72
CA VAL A 97 5.33 -5.87 1.77
C VAL A 97 4.62 -4.53 1.84
N PHE A 98 3.95 -4.17 0.76
CA PHE A 98 3.09 -3.00 0.73
C PHE A 98 1.68 -3.41 1.14
N TYR A 99 1.14 -2.77 2.15
CA TYR A 99 -0.27 -2.84 2.48
C TYR A 99 -0.96 -1.55 2.07
N ILE A 100 -1.92 -1.65 1.15
CA ILE A 100 -2.63 -0.51 0.59
C ILE A 100 -4.04 -0.54 1.15
N ASN A 101 -4.36 0.49 1.94
CA ASN A 101 -5.72 0.73 2.40
C ASN A 101 -5.93 2.23 2.66
N LYS A 102 -7.16 2.70 2.51
CA LYS A 102 -7.56 4.03 2.98
C LYS A 102 -7.40 4.13 4.50
N ASP A 103 -7.99 3.17 5.21
CA ASP A 103 -8.00 3.12 6.67
C ASP A 103 -7.17 1.90 7.07
N LEU A 104 -6.03 2.11 7.73
CA LEU A 104 -5.01 1.08 7.97
C LEU A 104 -5.42 0.05 9.05
N ASN A 105 -6.67 -0.40 9.00
CA ASN A 105 -7.41 -1.13 10.02
C ASN A 105 -6.88 -2.54 10.32
N ARG A 106 -6.02 -3.11 9.47
CA ARG A 106 -5.40 -4.43 9.69
C ARG A 106 -4.06 -4.35 10.41
N LEU A 107 -3.47 -3.18 10.54
CA LEU A 107 -2.12 -3.02 11.09
C LEU A 107 -2.16 -2.32 12.44
N SER A 108 -1.47 -2.89 13.43
CA SER A 108 -1.10 -2.17 14.66
C SER A 108 0.11 -1.26 14.44
N LYS A 109 1.01 -1.66 13.53
CA LYS A 109 2.25 -0.96 13.22
C LYS A 109 2.75 -1.24 11.80
N ALA A 110 3.57 -0.33 11.29
CA ALA A 110 4.35 -0.49 10.07
C ALA A 110 5.79 0.00 10.28
N ASP A 111 6.72 -0.39 9.42
CA ASP A 111 8.04 0.23 9.43
C ASP A 111 7.98 1.61 8.79
N ILE A 112 7.25 1.73 7.68
CA ILE A 112 7.12 2.96 6.92
C ILE A 112 5.63 3.23 6.65
N LEU A 113 5.16 4.42 6.99
CA LEU A 113 3.89 4.97 6.53
C LEU A 113 4.13 5.85 5.30
N VAL A 114 3.56 5.48 4.16
CA VAL A 114 3.52 6.28 2.94
C VAL A 114 2.13 6.88 2.78
N PHE A 115 2.03 8.20 2.84
CA PHE A 115 0.78 8.91 2.60
C PHE A 115 0.74 9.44 1.16
N VAL A 116 -0.17 8.92 0.35
CA VAL A 116 -0.30 9.29 -1.07
C VAL A 116 -1.39 10.36 -1.22
N SER A 117 -0.96 11.55 -1.65
CA SER A 117 -1.81 12.70 -1.94
C SER A 117 -1.73 13.09 -3.42
N THR A 118 -2.69 13.88 -3.85
CA THR A 118 -2.80 14.50 -5.17
C THR A 118 -3.67 15.73 -5.00
N ASP A 119 -3.62 16.70 -5.91
CA ASP A 119 -4.46 17.88 -5.81
C ASP A 119 -5.96 17.53 -5.89
N GLU A 120 -6.81 18.37 -5.30
CA GLU A 120 -8.23 18.06 -5.18
C GLU A 120 -8.97 18.03 -6.53
N ALA A 121 -8.57 18.88 -7.48
CA ALA A 121 -9.17 18.91 -8.81
C ALA A 121 -8.88 17.59 -9.56
N THR A 122 -7.63 17.14 -9.54
CA THR A 122 -7.21 15.84 -10.08
C THR A 122 -7.89 14.69 -9.35
N ARG A 123 -8.00 14.75 -8.01
CA ARG A 123 -8.69 13.74 -7.21
C ARG A 123 -10.16 13.63 -7.62
N LYS A 124 -10.87 14.75 -7.74
CA LYS A 124 -12.27 14.82 -8.16
C LYS A 124 -12.45 14.29 -9.59
N ALA A 125 -11.59 14.68 -10.52
CA ALA A 125 -11.61 14.17 -11.89
C ALA A 125 -11.40 12.64 -11.94
N ARG A 126 -10.46 12.11 -11.15
CA ARG A 126 -10.23 10.66 -11.03
C ARG A 126 -11.43 9.93 -10.42
N LEU A 127 -12.10 10.51 -9.42
CA LEU A 127 -13.31 9.96 -8.81
C LEU A 127 -14.48 9.93 -9.79
N ASN A 128 -14.74 11.04 -10.49
CA ASN A 128 -15.78 11.13 -11.52
C ASN A 128 -15.56 10.12 -12.67
N LYS A 129 -14.29 9.79 -12.98
CA LYS A 129 -13.96 8.77 -13.98
C LYS A 129 -14.19 7.34 -13.47
N ARG A 130 -14.03 7.12 -12.16
CA ARG A 130 -14.12 5.79 -11.54
C ARG A 130 -15.55 5.42 -11.15
N GLU A 131 -16.26 6.37 -10.54
CA GLU A 131 -17.62 6.19 -10.04
C GLU A 131 -18.60 6.94 -10.93
N LYS A 132 -19.77 6.34 -11.19
CA LYS A 132 -20.87 7.01 -11.90
C LYS A 132 -21.90 7.64 -10.96
N ASP A 133 -21.84 7.29 -9.68
CA ASP A 133 -22.80 7.67 -8.65
C ASP A 133 -22.32 8.92 -7.91
N ILE A 134 -23.06 10.03 -8.08
CA ILE A 134 -22.74 11.35 -7.52
C ILE A 134 -22.70 11.29 -5.99
N ASN A 135 -23.65 10.60 -5.35
CA ASN A 135 -23.73 10.50 -3.90
C ASN A 135 -22.50 9.76 -3.33
N LYS A 136 -22.02 8.74 -4.03
CA LYS A 136 -20.77 8.05 -3.65
C LYS A 136 -19.54 8.93 -3.83
N ILE A 137 -19.50 9.74 -4.89
CA ILE A 137 -18.40 10.67 -5.13
C ILE A 137 -18.33 11.70 -3.99
N GLU A 138 -19.46 12.32 -3.63
CA GLU A 138 -19.52 13.29 -2.53
C GLU A 138 -19.06 12.66 -1.21
N LYS A 139 -19.59 11.47 -0.88
CA LYS A 139 -19.15 10.74 0.31
C LYS A 139 -17.64 10.48 0.33
N LEU A 140 -17.05 10.13 -0.82
CA LEU A 140 -15.60 9.91 -0.97
C LEU A 140 -14.77 11.21 -0.90
N LEU A 141 -15.37 12.35 -1.24
CA LEU A 141 -14.72 13.65 -1.13
C LEU A 141 -14.61 14.09 0.33
N GLU A 142 -15.66 13.84 1.13
CA GLU A 142 -15.76 14.20 2.54
C GLU A 142 -15.04 13.24 3.51
N THR A 143 -14.72 12.02 3.04
CA THR A 143 -14.14 11.02 3.94
C THR A 143 -12.74 11.42 4.40
N LYS A 144 -12.42 11.16 5.67
CA LYS A 144 -11.06 11.26 6.22
C LYS A 144 -10.36 9.90 6.19
N THR A 145 -9.03 9.89 6.18
CA THR A 145 -8.22 8.67 6.34
C THR A 145 -7.97 8.39 7.81
N ASN A 146 -8.09 7.14 8.24
CA ASN A 146 -7.56 6.69 9.51
C ASN A 146 -6.18 6.06 9.33
N THR A 147 -5.14 6.76 9.78
CA THR A 147 -3.75 6.29 9.78
C THR A 147 -3.19 6.13 11.19
N ASP A 148 -4.04 5.87 12.18
CA ASP A 148 -3.66 5.72 13.58
C ASP A 148 -3.00 4.36 13.84
N ILE A 149 -1.79 4.21 13.32
CA ILE A 149 -0.92 3.06 13.53
C ILE A 149 0.45 3.55 13.97
N LYS A 150 1.20 2.71 14.68
CA LYS A 150 2.60 3.04 15.01
C LYS A 150 3.48 2.90 13.75
N TYR A 151 4.39 3.84 13.52
CA TYR A 151 5.36 3.73 12.43
C TYR A 151 6.73 4.27 12.83
N LYS A 152 7.80 3.75 12.22
CA LYS A 152 9.17 4.25 12.42
C LYS A 152 9.44 5.47 11.54
N TYR A 153 8.99 5.42 10.28
CA TYR A 153 9.19 6.49 9.31
C TYR A 153 7.88 6.88 8.64
N ARG A 154 7.78 8.15 8.22
CA ARG A 154 6.68 8.67 7.41
C ARG A 154 7.22 9.32 6.14
N ILE A 155 6.58 9.07 5.01
CA ILE A 155 6.89 9.66 3.71
C ILE A 155 5.60 10.14 3.04
N ASP A 156 5.51 11.43 2.74
CA ASP A 156 4.40 11.98 1.97
C ASP A 156 4.74 12.00 0.47
N PHE A 157 3.90 11.34 -0.32
CA PHE A 157 4.07 11.12 -1.76
C PHE A 157 2.98 11.85 -2.53
N MET A 158 3.36 12.82 -3.35
CA MET A 158 2.44 13.61 -4.16
C MET A 158 2.45 13.12 -5.60
N LEU A 159 1.27 12.80 -6.15
CA LEU A 159 1.02 12.31 -7.50
C LEU A 159 0.29 13.33 -8.38
#